data_AF-A0A150F5I1-F1
#
_entry.id   AF-A0A150F5I1-F1
#
_cell.length_a   1.000
_cell.length_b   1.000
_cell.length_c   1.000
_cell.angle_alpha   90.00
_cell.angle_beta   90.00
_cell.angle_gamma   90.00
#
_symmetry.space_group_name_H-M   'P 1'
#
loop_
_entity.id
_entity.type
_entity.pdbx_description
1 polymer ?
#
loop_
_entity_poly.entity_id
_entity_poly.type
_entity_poly.pdbx_seq_one_letter_code
_entity_poly.pdbx_strand_id
1 'polypeptide(L)'
;MSTAIHKTMTEIIDVPHDDYFQVVHQHQKGEFFYDPSYLQVERTDDLIYVHFTLKNSRTAEQKKAFYHQLASRLHEDLEIRKEDVFIMLSGNTEEDWSFGNGMAQMISET
;
A
#
# COMPACT_ATOMS: atom_id res chain seq x y z
N MET A 1 -2.28 -10.79 -5.83
CA MET A 1 -2.38 -9.43 -5.27
C MET A 1 -1.26 -9.12 -4.27
N SER A 2 -1.20 -9.78 -3.11
CA SER A 2 -0.20 -9.50 -2.06
C SER A 2 1.26 -9.53 -2.55
N THR A 3 1.63 -10.53 -3.37
CA THR A 3 2.95 -10.62 -4.01
C THR A 3 3.23 -9.49 -5.00
N ALA A 4 2.23 -9.07 -5.79
CA ALA A 4 2.36 -7.96 -6.73
C ALA A 4 2.56 -6.62 -5.99
N ILE A 5 1.83 -6.43 -4.89
CA ILE A 5 2.03 -5.30 -3.97
C ILE A 5 3.46 -5.30 -3.44
N HIS A 6 3.88 -6.41 -2.82
CA HIS A 6 5.22 -6.51 -2.21
C HIS A 6 6.34 -6.26 -3.22
N LYS A 7 6.24 -6.89 -4.39
CA LYS A 7 7.19 -6.70 -5.48
C LYS A 7 7.32 -5.22 -5.86
N THR A 8 6.20 -4.52 -5.99
CA THR A 8 6.21 -3.07 -6.27
C THR A 8 6.85 -2.26 -5.14
N MET A 9 6.62 -2.64 -3.88
CA MET A 9 7.26 -2.00 -2.74
C MET A 9 8.78 -2.16 -2.79
N THR A 10 9.27 -3.38 -3.06
CA THR A 10 10.71 -3.67 -3.13
C THR A 10 11.39 -2.98 -4.32
N GLU A 11 10.73 -2.91 -5.48
CA GLU A 11 11.32 -2.39 -6.72
C GLU A 11 11.28 -0.85 -6.81
N ILE A 12 10.30 -0.19 -6.18
CA ILE A 12 10.02 1.24 -6.42
C ILE A 12 10.28 2.12 -5.20
N ILE A 13 10.11 1.59 -3.99
CA ILE A 13 10.28 2.36 -2.75
C ILE A 13 11.26 1.71 -1.76
N ASP A 14 12.13 0.84 -2.28
CA ASP A 14 13.29 0.25 -1.62
C ASP A 14 12.96 -0.40 -0.27
N VAL A 15 11.80 -1.06 -0.18
CA VAL A 15 11.45 -1.89 0.97
C VAL A 15 12.29 -3.17 0.92
N PRO A 16 12.88 -3.64 2.05
CA PRO A 16 13.60 -4.91 2.08
C PRO A 16 12.74 -6.09 1.63
N HIS A 17 13.35 -7.10 1.00
CA HIS A 17 12.61 -8.25 0.49
C HIS A 17 11.88 -9.05 1.58
N ASP A 18 12.43 -9.07 2.79
CA ASP A 18 11.90 -9.75 3.97
C ASP A 18 10.95 -8.89 4.83
N ASP A 19 10.80 -7.60 4.50
CA ASP A 19 9.83 -6.68 5.12
C ASP A 19 8.42 -6.93 4.55
N TYR A 20 7.87 -8.11 4.88
CA TYR A 20 6.61 -8.64 4.33
C TYR A 20 5.53 -8.73 5.42
N PHE A 21 4.83 -7.61 5.66
CA PHE A 21 3.72 -7.54 6.62
C PHE A 21 2.45 -7.04 5.94
N GLN A 22 1.51 -7.93 5.65
CA GLN A 22 0.27 -7.60 4.94
C GLN A 22 -0.92 -8.33 5.54
N VAL A 23 -2.04 -7.62 5.66
CA VAL A 23 -3.33 -8.20 6.05
C VAL A 23 -4.35 -7.89 4.97
N VAL A 24 -5.16 -8.89 4.61
CA VAL A 24 -6.21 -8.75 3.61
C VAL A 24 -7.56 -8.91 4.30
N HIS A 25 -8.40 -7.89 4.19
CA HIS A 25 -9.77 -7.90 4.66
C HIS A 25 -10.72 -7.80 3.48
N GLN A 26 -11.72 -8.67 3.45
CA GLN A 26 -12.79 -8.66 2.45
C GLN A 26 -14.06 -8.10 3.08
N HIS A 27 -14.82 -7.37 2.28
CA HIS A 27 -16.08 -6.75 2.67
C HIS A 27 -17.24 -7.39 1.91
N GLN A 28 -18.35 -7.64 2.60
CA GLN A 28 -19.60 -7.98 1.96
C GLN A 28 -20.18 -6.74 1.26
N LYS A 29 -21.09 -6.98 0.32
CA LYS A 29 -21.82 -5.90 -0.33
C LYS A 29 -22.50 -5.01 0.71
N GLY A 30 -22.22 -3.71 0.65
CA GLY A 30 -22.78 -2.72 1.58
C GLY A 30 -21.97 -2.50 2.87
N GLU A 31 -20.78 -3.08 3.01
CA GLU A 31 -19.87 -2.80 4.14
C GLU A 31 -18.81 -1.74 3.81
N PHE A 32 -18.51 -1.53 2.53
CA PHE A 32 -17.56 -0.53 2.07
C PHE A 32 -18.26 0.57 1.27
N PHE A 33 -18.27 1.78 1.82
CA PHE A 33 -18.93 2.94 1.22
C PHE A 33 -17.89 3.89 0.61
N TYR A 34 -18.09 4.27 -0.64
CA TYR A 34 -17.26 5.24 -1.36
C TYR A 34 -18.12 5.99 -2.38
N ASP A 35 -17.63 7.15 -2.81
CA ASP A 35 -18.24 7.88 -3.92
C ASP A 35 -17.69 7.35 -5.26
N PRO A 36 -18.56 6.96 -6.21
CA PRO A 36 -18.12 6.30 -7.45
C PRO A 36 -17.43 7.23 -8.43
N SER A 37 -17.46 8.56 -8.26
CA SER A 37 -16.92 9.54 -9.22
C SER A 37 -16.10 10.67 -8.58
N TYR A 38 -15.82 10.63 -7.27
CA TYR A 38 -15.02 11.64 -6.59
C TYR A 38 -13.63 11.81 -7.25
N LEU A 39 -13.29 13.07 -7.50
CA LEU A 39 -12.13 13.51 -8.30
C LEU A 39 -12.10 12.99 -9.75
N GLN A 40 -13.28 12.73 -10.34
CA GLN A 40 -13.44 12.27 -11.74
C GLN A 40 -12.78 10.90 -11.97
N VAL A 41 -12.82 10.01 -10.96
CA VAL A 41 -12.34 8.63 -11.05
C VAL A 41 -13.53 7.69 -10.93
N GLU A 42 -13.84 6.96 -12.01
CA GLU A 42 -15.03 6.09 -12.14
C GLU A 42 -14.78 4.70 -11.54
N ARG A 43 -15.20 4.53 -10.28
CA ARG A 43 -15.01 3.30 -9.48
C ARG A 43 -16.19 2.35 -9.56
N THR A 44 -15.94 1.06 -9.34
CA THR A 44 -16.92 -0.01 -9.24
C THR A 44 -16.86 -0.70 -7.88
N ASP A 45 -17.79 -1.61 -7.64
CA ASP A 45 -17.86 -2.43 -6.42
C ASP A 45 -16.62 -3.34 -6.24
N ASP A 46 -15.74 -3.43 -7.25
CA ASP A 46 -14.46 -4.15 -7.19
C ASP A 46 -13.30 -3.31 -6.60
N LEU A 47 -13.60 -2.11 -6.05
CA LEU A 47 -12.63 -1.20 -5.45
C LEU A 47 -11.74 -1.89 -4.40
N ILE A 48 -10.42 -1.76 -4.59
CA ILE A 48 -9.39 -2.22 -3.67
C ILE A 48 -8.78 -1.01 -2.95
N TYR A 49 -8.92 -0.99 -1.63
CA TYR A 49 -8.28 -0.01 -0.76
C TYR A 49 -6.95 -0.55 -0.24
N VAL A 50 -5.85 0.04 -0.72
CA VAL A 50 -4.49 -0.33 -0.32
C VAL A 50 -3.92 0.75 0.59
N HIS A 51 -3.78 0.43 1.88
CA HIS A 51 -3.22 1.33 2.87
C HIS A 51 -1.91 0.79 3.41
N PHE A 52 -0.86 1.61 3.27
CA PHE A 52 0.45 1.32 3.83
C PHE A 52 0.76 2.25 4.98
N THR A 53 1.26 1.69 6.07
CA THR A 53 2.00 2.44 7.08
C THR A 53 3.49 2.23 6.83
N LEU A 54 4.26 3.30 6.73
CA LEU A 54 5.70 3.23 6.50
C LEU A 54 6.43 4.40 7.16
N LYS A 55 7.72 4.22 7.45
CA LYS A 55 8.57 5.33 7.90
C LYS A 55 8.54 6.48 6.88
N ASN A 56 8.48 7.70 7.41
CA ASN A 56 8.56 8.96 6.66
C ASN A 56 9.95 9.20 6.05
N SER A 57 10.29 8.40 5.03
CA SER A 57 11.59 8.48 4.33
C SER A 57 11.47 8.59 2.80
N ARG A 58 10.28 8.39 2.23
CA ARG A 58 10.08 8.38 0.76
C ARG A 58 9.77 9.77 0.22
N THR A 59 10.41 10.15 -0.88
CA THR A 59 10.17 11.43 -1.57
C THR A 59 8.81 11.46 -2.28
N ALA A 60 8.35 12.64 -2.69
CA ALA A 60 7.12 12.76 -3.46
C ALA A 60 7.20 12.01 -4.81
N GLU A 61 8.37 12.00 -5.44
CA GLU A 61 8.65 11.31 -6.69
C GLU A 61 8.56 9.80 -6.52
N GLN A 62 9.16 9.25 -5.46
CA GLN A 62 9.06 7.83 -5.13
C GLN A 62 7.60 7.43 -4.87
N LYS A 63 6.84 8.24 -4.12
CA LYS A 63 5.41 7.99 -3.87
C LYS A 63 4.60 7.99 -5.16
N LYS A 64 4.81 8.98 -6.04
CA LYS A 64 4.14 9.03 -7.35
C LYS A 64 4.47 7.82 -8.23
N ALA A 65 5.74 7.44 -8.30
CA ALA A 65 6.18 6.26 -9.04
C ALA A 65 5.54 4.98 -8.50
N PHE A 66 5.47 4.85 -7.18
CA PHE A 66 4.83 3.72 -6.52
C PHE A 66 3.34 3.60 -6.87
N TYR A 67 2.59 4.70 -6.80
CA TYR A 67 1.15 4.68 -7.13
C TYR A 67 0.92 4.24 -8.58
N HIS A 68 1.70 4.79 -9.50
CA HIS A 68 1.61 4.46 -10.92
C HIS A 68 1.95 2.98 -11.17
N GLN A 69 3.08 2.51 -10.62
CA GLN A 69 3.54 1.15 -10.86
C GLN A 69 2.62 0.11 -10.22
N LEU A 70 2.10 0.38 -9.03
CA LEU A 70 1.20 -0.56 -8.34
C LEU A 70 -0.10 -0.73 -9.12
N ALA A 71 -0.75 0.37 -9.51
CA ALA A 71 -1.99 0.30 -10.29
C ALA A 71 -1.77 -0.38 -11.64
N SER A 72 -0.65 -0.09 -12.33
CA SER A 72 -0.31 -0.76 -13.59
C SER A 72 -0.06 -2.26 -13.41
N ARG A 73 0.70 -2.65 -12.37
CA ARG A 73 0.98 -4.07 -12.10
C ARG A 73 -0.29 -4.85 -11.75
N LEU A 74 -1.16 -4.31 -10.90
CA LEU A 74 -2.43 -4.96 -10.56
C LEU A 74 -3.34 -5.13 -11.79
N HIS A 75 -3.31 -4.15 -12.70
CA HIS A 75 -4.03 -4.26 -13.96
C HIS A 75 -3.47 -5.32 -14.90
N GLU A 76 -2.15 -5.30 -15.13
CA GLU A 76 -1.49 -6.22 -16.05
C GLU A 76 -1.50 -7.66 -15.56
N ASP A 77 -1.26 -7.87 -14.26
CA ASP A 77 -1.09 -9.22 -13.70
C ASP A 77 -2.43 -9.85 -13.28
N LEU A 78 -3.46 -9.06 -12.96
CA LEU A 78 -4.69 -9.53 -12.31
C LEU A 78 -5.98 -8.95 -12.91
N GLU A 79 -5.90 -8.20 -14.01
CA GLU A 79 -7.05 -7.58 -14.70
C GLU A 79 -7.87 -6.60 -13.83
N ILE A 80 -7.29 -6.12 -12.73
CA ILE A 80 -7.94 -5.11 -11.88
C ILE A 80 -7.95 -3.77 -12.63
N ARG A 81 -9.08 -3.07 -12.59
CA ARG A 81 -9.15 -1.73 -13.18
C ARG A 81 -8.29 -0.76 -12.39
N LYS A 82 -7.55 0.11 -13.09
CA LYS A 82 -6.69 1.10 -12.43
C LYS A 82 -7.51 2.09 -11.61
N GLU A 83 -8.72 2.41 -12.04
CA GLU A 83 -9.64 3.30 -11.31
C GLU A 83 -10.10 2.69 -9.99
N ASP A 84 -10.11 1.35 -9.90
CA ASP A 84 -10.50 0.58 -8.72
C ASP A 84 -9.33 0.29 -7.78
N VAL A 85 -8.17 0.94 -7.96
CA VAL A 85 -7.02 0.86 -7.04
C VAL A 85 -6.88 2.18 -6.28
N PHE A 86 -7.38 2.23 -5.06
CA PHE A 86 -7.21 3.37 -4.17
C PHE A 86 -6.01 3.16 -3.23
N ILE A 87 -5.01 4.04 -3.27
CA ILE A 87 -3.76 3.89 -2.49
C ILE A 87 -3.61 5.03 -1.48
N MET A 88 -3.38 4.69 -0.22
CA MET A 88 -3.05 5.64 0.84
C MET A 88 -1.75 5.25 1.54
N LEU A 89 -0.88 6.24 1.77
CA LEU A 89 0.34 6.09 2.57
C LEU A 89 0.21 6.90 3.86
N SER A 90 0.31 6.22 4.99
CA SER A 90 0.45 6.83 6.31
C SER A 90 1.90 6.77 6.75
N GLY A 91 2.46 7.93 7.02
CA GLY A 91 3.84 8.09 7.45
C GLY A 91 3.97 8.07 8.97
N ASN A 92 4.99 7.39 9.48
CA ASN A 92 5.37 7.42 10.89
C ASN A 92 6.90 7.52 11.06
N THR A 93 7.42 7.44 12.29
CA THR A 93 8.86 7.50 12.56
C THR A 93 9.41 6.12 12.91
N GLU A 94 10.71 6.00 13.18
CA GLU A 94 11.37 4.71 13.42
C GLU A 94 11.08 4.14 14.81
N GLU A 95 10.86 5.00 15.79
CA GLU A 95 10.48 4.66 17.15
C GLU A 95 9.05 4.09 17.28
N ASP A 96 8.22 4.27 16.25
CA ASP A 96 6.82 3.80 16.23
C ASP A 96 6.67 2.30 15.93
N TRP A 97 7.78 1.59 15.69
CA TRP A 97 7.76 0.19 15.25
C TRP A 97 8.34 -0.78 16.27
N SER A 98 7.57 -1.84 16.54
CA SER A 98 8.09 -3.08 17.11
C SER A 98 7.72 -4.25 16.19
N PHE A 99 8.71 -4.89 15.60
CA PHE A 99 8.50 -6.03 14.70
C PHE A 99 8.40 -7.37 15.45
N GLY A 100 8.54 -7.34 16.78
CA GLY A 100 8.50 -8.52 17.64
C GLY A 100 9.30 -8.33 18.92
N ASN A 101 9.17 -9.28 19.84
CA ASN A 101 9.89 -9.34 21.13
C ASN A 101 9.73 -8.11 22.03
N GLY A 102 8.80 -7.19 21.73
CA GLY A 102 8.64 -5.93 22.45
C GLY A 102 9.82 -4.97 22.30
N MET A 103 10.65 -5.15 21.27
CA MET A 103 11.81 -4.30 20.99
C MET A 103 11.51 -3.33 19.85
N ALA A 104 12.16 -2.17 19.85
CA ALA A 104 12.08 -1.20 18.76
C ALA A 104 13.29 -1.36 17.82
N GLN A 105 13.25 -2.33 16.91
CA GLN A 105 14.42 -2.75 16.13
C GLN A 105 14.99 -1.68 15.19
N MET A 106 14.18 -0.67 14.81
CA MET A 106 14.63 0.40 13.91
C MET A 106 15.40 1.51 14.61
N ILE A 107 15.36 1.55 15.94
CA ILE A 107 16.16 2.47 16.75
C ILE A 107 17.21 1.65 17.48
N SER A 108 18.49 2.01 17.32
CA SER A 108 19.56 1.37 18.06
C SER A 108 19.43 1.71 19.55
N GLU A 109 19.50 0.70 20.42
CA GLU A 109 19.87 0.94 21.80
C GLU A 109 21.31 1.47 21.78
N THR A 110 21.49 2.72 22.21
CA THR A 110 22.83 3.29 22.41
C THR A 110 23.39 2.78 23.72
#